data_AF-A0A8T5A634-F1
#
_entry.id   AF-A0A8T5A634-F1
#
_cell.length_a   1.000
_cell.length_b   1.000
_cell.length_c   1.000
_cell.angle_alpha   90.00
_cell.angle_beta   90.00
_cell.angle_gamma   90.00
#
_symmetry.space_group_name_H-M   'P 1'
#
loop_
_entity.id
_entity.type
_entity.pdbx_description
1 polymer ?
#
loop_
_entity_poly.entity_id
_entity_poly.type
_entity_poly.pdbx_seq_one_letter_code
_entity_poly.pdbx_strand_id
1 'polypeptide(L)'
;MSVSAALREIEAIEDLIGPYEFFSYDAKKVLMLLRDLRDALNRMDKDKIRQMITDISNIEAMAAPYRGYGFVEESIEHAKKLLNELKKIVGE
;
A
#
# COMPACT_ATOMS: atom_id res chain seq x y z
N MET A 1 -10.20 -7.45 10.61
CA MET A 1 -9.40 -6.51 11.41
C MET A 1 -9.75 -5.10 10.90
N SER A 2 -9.39 -4.05 11.66
CA SER A 2 -9.98 -2.70 11.53
C SER A 2 -9.23 -1.81 10.54
N VAL A 3 -9.88 -0.71 10.13
CA VAL A 3 -9.25 0.41 9.40
C VAL A 3 -7.90 0.82 10.00
N SER A 4 -7.75 0.76 11.33
CA SER A 4 -6.50 1.09 12.03
C SER A 4 -5.34 0.16 11.67
N ALA A 5 -5.61 -1.13 11.41
CA ALA A 5 -4.56 -2.05 10.97
C ALA A 5 -4.09 -1.71 9.55
N ALA A 6 -5.03 -1.44 8.63
CA ALA A 6 -4.69 -1.00 7.28
C ALA A 6 -3.86 0.29 7.30
N LEU A 7 -4.22 1.27 8.14
CA LEU A 7 -3.45 2.51 8.29
C LEU A 7 -2.02 2.29 8.80
N ARG A 8 -1.80 1.32 9.71
CA ARG A 8 -0.45 0.96 10.19
C ARG A 8 0.41 0.34 9.09
N GLU A 9 -0.17 -0.54 8.28
CA GLU A 9 0.56 -1.13 7.16
C GLU A 9 0.91 -0.06 6.11
N ILE A 10 0.03 0.92 5.88
CA ILE A 10 0.34 2.08 5.03
C ILE A 10 1.52 2.87 5.59
N GLU A 11 1.50 3.21 6.88
CA GLU A 11 2.58 3.97 7.54
C GLU A 11 3.92 3.23 7.46
N ALA A 12 3.94 1.91 7.70
CA ALA A 12 5.14 1.11 7.58
C ALA A 12 5.74 1.13 6.16
N ILE A 13 4.90 1.05 5.12
CA ILE A 13 5.38 1.16 3.74
C ILE A 13 5.91 2.58 3.49
N GLU A 14 5.16 3.61 3.89
CA GLU A 14 5.58 5.01 3.73
C GLU A 14 6.93 5.29 4.41
N ASP A 15 7.22 4.72 5.58
CA ASP A 15 8.50 4.87 6.25
C ASP A 15 9.66 4.21 5.48
N LEU A 16 9.41 3.03 4.89
CA LEU A 16 10.42 2.27 4.15
C LEU A 16 10.74 2.90 2.79
N ILE A 17 9.74 3.36 2.05
CA ILE A 17 9.93 3.87 0.68
C ILE A 17 9.85 5.40 0.56
N GLY A 18 9.39 6.09 1.60
CA GLY A 18 9.28 7.55 1.69
C GLY A 18 10.56 8.30 1.33
N PRO A 19 11.74 7.88 1.84
CA PRO A 19 13.01 8.50 1.47
C PRO A 19 13.30 8.48 -0.05
N TYR A 20 12.64 7.61 -0.81
CA TYR A 20 12.84 7.42 -2.24
C TYR A 20 11.79 8.15 -3.11
N GLU A 21 10.85 8.91 -2.54
CA GLU A 21 9.76 9.62 -3.27
C GLU A 21 10.30 10.45 -4.44
N PHE A 22 11.45 11.10 -4.27
CA PHE A 22 12.06 11.97 -5.30
C PHE A 22 13.12 11.26 -6.15
N PHE A 23 13.49 10.03 -5.80
CA PHE A 23 14.58 9.28 -6.42
C PHE A 23 14.10 8.13 -7.29
N SER A 24 12.87 7.65 -7.09
CA SER A 24 12.24 6.62 -7.92
C SER A 24 10.82 7.04 -8.32
N TYR A 25 10.56 6.98 -9.64
CA TYR A 25 9.22 7.17 -10.18
C TYR A 25 8.22 6.17 -9.59
N ASP A 26 8.65 4.92 -9.36
CA ASP A 26 7.81 3.88 -8.79
C ASP A 26 7.52 4.15 -7.32
N ALA A 27 8.53 4.57 -6.54
CA ALA A 27 8.32 4.95 -5.14
C ALA A 27 7.31 6.09 -5.02
N LYS A 28 7.44 7.14 -5.84
CA LYS A 28 6.48 8.24 -5.89
C LYS A 28 5.06 7.75 -6.18
N LYS A 29 4.92 6.88 -7.19
CA LYS A 29 3.62 6.36 -7.62
C LYS A 29 2.96 5.55 -6.50
N VAL A 30 3.71 4.68 -5.83
CA VAL A 30 3.20 3.89 -4.70
C VAL A 30 2.79 4.79 -3.55
N LEU A 31 3.61 5.79 -3.16
CA LEU A 31 3.27 6.72 -2.09
C LEU A 31 2.02 7.55 -2.38
N MET A 32 1.82 8.00 -3.62
CA MET A 32 0.58 8.68 -4.02
C MET A 32 -0.64 7.78 -3.87
N LEU A 33 -0.53 6.53 -4.33
CA LEU A 33 -1.60 5.54 -4.18
C LEU A 33 -1.93 5.26 -2.72
N LEU A 34 -0.92 5.15 -1.85
CA LEU A 34 -1.09 4.93 -0.41
C LEU A 34 -1.76 6.13 0.28
N ARG A 35 -1.41 7.37 -0.11
CA ARG A 35 -2.08 8.60 0.35
C ARG A 35 -3.56 8.59 -0.03
N ASP A 36 -3.88 8.28 -1.27
CA ASP A 36 -5.28 8.24 -1.72
C ASP A 36 -6.08 7.13 -1.01
N LEU A 37 -5.45 5.99 -0.70
CA LEU A 37 -6.07 4.92 0.05
C LEU A 37 -6.30 5.31 1.51
N ARG A 38 -5.35 5.98 2.17
CA ARG A 38 -5.52 6.51 3.53
C ARG A 38 -6.76 7.42 3.59
N ASP A 39 -6.94 8.28 2.61
CA ASP A 39 -8.14 9.13 2.52
C ASP A 39 -9.42 8.33 2.34
N ALA A 40 -9.42 7.31 1.48
CA ALA A 40 -10.56 6.42 1.28
C ALA A 40 -10.92 5.65 2.57
N LEU A 41 -9.91 5.15 3.28
CA LEU A 41 -10.06 4.47 4.57
C LEU A 41 -10.64 5.39 5.64
N ASN A 42 -10.14 6.62 5.76
CA ASN A 42 -10.63 7.61 6.71
C ASN A 42 -12.09 8.02 6.44
N ARG A 43 -12.51 8.02 5.17
CA ARG A 43 -13.89 8.31 4.76
C ARG A 43 -14.79 7.07 4.74
N MET A 44 -14.24 5.88 4.99
CA MET A 44 -14.90 4.58 4.78
C MET A 44 -15.53 4.44 3.38
N ASP A 45 -14.88 4.99 2.36
CA ASP A 45 -15.31 4.90 0.96
C ASP A 45 -15.01 3.50 0.42
N LYS A 46 -15.95 2.57 0.62
CA LYS A 46 -15.78 1.15 0.26
C LYS A 46 -15.61 0.92 -1.23
N ASP A 47 -16.23 1.74 -2.07
CA ASP A 47 -16.12 1.58 -3.53
C ASP A 47 -14.72 1.99 -4.00
N LYS A 48 -14.20 3.10 -3.48
CA LYS A 48 -12.81 3.50 -3.74
C LYS A 48 -11.80 2.49 -3.18
N ILE A 49 -12.06 1.95 -1.98
CA ILE A 49 -11.20 0.89 -1.41
C ILE A 49 -11.18 -0.36 -2.30
N ARG A 50 -12.34 -0.81 -2.82
CA ARG A 50 -12.40 -1.95 -3.76
C ARG A 50 -11.60 -1.70 -5.03
N GLN A 51 -11.72 -0.50 -5.60
CA GLN A 51 -10.93 -0.13 -6.77
C GLN A 51 -9.43 -0.26 -6.49
N MET A 52 -8.99 0.27 -5.34
CA MET A 52 -7.58 0.30 -4.95
C MET A 52 -6.99 -1.05 -4.56
N ILE A 53 -7.81 -2.03 -4.15
CA ILE A 53 -7.35 -3.42 -3.94
C ILE A 53 -6.65 -3.94 -5.21
N THR A 54 -7.19 -3.63 -6.38
CA THR A 54 -6.60 -4.02 -7.68
C THR A 54 -5.26 -3.35 -7.90
N ASP A 55 -5.17 -2.06 -7.59
CA ASP A 55 -3.93 -1.30 -7.78
C ASP A 55 -2.83 -1.74 -6.80
N ILE A 56 -3.18 -2.06 -5.55
CA ILE A 56 -2.25 -2.58 -4.54
C ILE A 56 -1.74 -3.96 -4.89
N SER A 57 -2.58 -4.79 -5.52
CA SER A 57 -2.17 -6.10 -6.02
C SER A 57 -1.02 -6.00 -7.03
N ASN A 58 -0.87 -4.85 -7.71
CA ASN A 58 0.19 -4.61 -8.69
C ASN A 58 1.49 -4.06 -8.08
N ILE A 59 1.54 -3.75 -6.78
CA ILE A 59 2.74 -3.21 -6.13
C ILE A 59 3.91 -4.19 -6.24
N GLU A 60 3.67 -5.50 -6.15
CA GLU A 60 4.72 -6.51 -6.34
C GLU A 60 5.38 -6.43 -7.71
N ALA A 61 4.59 -6.20 -8.76
CA ALA A 61 5.10 -6.04 -10.11
C ALA A 61 5.93 -4.76 -10.27
N MET A 62 5.52 -3.66 -9.61
CA MET A 62 6.28 -2.41 -9.56
C MET A 62 7.61 -2.56 -8.80
N ALA A 63 7.61 -3.40 -7.76
CA ALA A 63 8.79 -3.68 -6.96
C ALA A 63 9.75 -4.70 -7.61
N ALA A 64 9.34 -5.38 -8.69
CA ALA A 64 10.13 -6.42 -9.35
C ALA A 64 11.58 -5.99 -9.71
N PRO A 65 11.83 -4.79 -10.25
CA PRO A 65 13.20 -4.31 -10.54
C PRO A 65 14.06 -4.08 -9.30
N TYR A 66 13.43 -3.98 -8.13
CA TYR A 66 14.06 -3.65 -6.85
C TYR A 66 14.02 -4.82 -5.86
N ARG A 67 13.76 -6.04 -6.34
CA ARG A 67 13.82 -7.26 -5.52
C ARG A 67 15.24 -7.50 -5.01
N GLY A 68 15.35 -8.06 -3.82
CA GLY A 68 16.64 -8.30 -3.15
C GLY A 68 17.16 -7.12 -2.33
N TYR A 69 16.55 -5.93 -2.41
CA TYR A 69 16.76 -4.88 -1.42
C TYR A 69 15.87 -5.14 -0.19
N GLY A 70 16.47 -5.19 1.01
CA GLY A 70 15.76 -5.57 2.24
C GLY A 70 14.49 -4.74 2.51
N PHE A 71 14.59 -3.42 2.39
CA PHE A 71 13.45 -2.52 2.60
C PHE A 71 12.31 -2.72 1.58
N VAL A 72 12.63 -3.17 0.36
CA VAL A 72 11.64 -3.47 -0.68
C VAL A 72 10.91 -4.78 -0.35
N GLU A 73 11.63 -5.80 0.07
CA GLU A 73 11.03 -7.08 0.50
C GLU A 73 10.08 -6.85 1.69
N GLU A 74 10.52 -6.06 2.68
CA GLU A 74 9.70 -5.69 3.83
C GLU A 74 8.46 -4.87 3.43
N SER A 75 8.62 -3.92 2.50
CA SER A 75 7.49 -3.14 1.95
C SER A 75 6.46 -4.04 1.25
N ILE A 76 6.91 -5.07 0.53
CA ILE A 76 6.02 -6.05 -0.11
C ILE A 76 5.26 -6.86 0.94
N GLU A 77 5.90 -7.26 2.04
CA GLU A 77 5.21 -7.97 3.12
C GLU A 77 4.12 -7.11 3.76
N HIS A 78 4.40 -5.83 4.02
CA HIS A 78 3.41 -4.88 4.49
C HIS A 78 2.28 -4.68 3.47
N ALA A 79 2.58 -4.60 2.18
CA ALA A 79 1.57 -4.50 1.12
C ALA A 79 0.63 -5.71 1.08
N LYS A 80 1.14 -6.93 1.32
CA LYS A 80 0.31 -8.15 1.44
C LYS A 80 -0.62 -8.10 2.64
N LYS A 81 -0.11 -7.66 3.80
CA LYS A 81 -0.91 -7.49 5.01
C LYS A 81 -2.00 -6.44 4.78
N LEU A 82 -1.65 -5.31 4.19
CA LEU A 82 -2.58 -4.26 3.79
C LEU A 82 -3.69 -4.82 2.90
N LEU A 83 -3.35 -5.54 1.83
CA LEU A 83 -4.32 -6.14 0.91
C LEU A 83 -5.33 -7.04 1.63
N ASN A 84 -4.85 -7.88 2.55
CA ASN A 84 -5.71 -8.74 3.36
C ASN A 84 -6.65 -7.94 4.27
N GLU A 85 -6.19 -6.81 4.81
CA GLU A 85 -7.04 -5.94 5.62
C GLU A 85 -8.10 -5.20 4.80
N LEU A 86 -7.74 -4.74 3.61
CA LEU A 86 -8.70 -4.09 2.71
C LEU A 86 -9.82 -5.04 2.30
N LYS A 87 -9.50 -6.28 1.93
CA LYS A 87 -10.50 -7.33 1.59
C LYS A 87 -11.49 -7.55 2.73
N LYS A 88 -11.00 -7.68 3.96
CA LYS A 88 -11.85 -7.79 5.17
C LYS A 88 -12.77 -6.57 5.36
N ILE A 89 -12.31 -5.36 5.05
CA ILE A 89 -13.10 -4.12 5.20
C ILE A 89 -14.26 -4.07 4.18
N VAL A 90 -14.02 -4.53 2.95
CA VAL A 90 -15.01 -4.51 1.86
C VAL A 90 -15.91 -5.76 1.82
N GLY A 91 -15.57 -6.79 2.60
CA GLY A 91 -16.32 -8.05 2.72
C GLY A 91 -15.95 -9.10 1.68
N GLU A 92 -14.70 -9.09 1.20
CA GLU A 92 -14.11 -10.08 0.27
C GLU A 92 -13.14 -11.04 0.97
#